data_AF-A0A1S1UAW2-F1
#
_entry.id   AF-A0A1S1UAW2-F1
#
_cell.length_a   1.000
_cell.length_b   1.000
_cell.length_c   1.000
_cell.angle_alpha   90.00
_cell.angle_beta   90.00
_cell.angle_gamma   90.00
#
_symmetry.space_group_name_H-M   'P 1'
#
loop_
_entity.id
_entity.type
_entity.pdbx_description
1 polymer ?
#
loop_
_entity_poly.entity_id
_entity_poly.type
_entity_poly.pdbx_seq_one_letter_code
_entity_poly.pdbx_strand_id
1 'polypeptide(L)' 'MAWVKLERYVEISGDSVDSVQARRKAGKWLDGNQCKIVDGRLWINLPAVEEWVAKWEQASPVRQASNSGRASKANRSA' A
#
# COMPACT_ATOMS: atom_id res chain seq x y z
N MET A 1 -10.97 -14.62 0.47
CA MET A 1 -11.90 -13.87 -0.42
C MET A 1 -12.48 -12.68 0.36
N ALA A 2 -11.74 -11.58 0.46
CA ALA A 2 -12.20 -10.40 1.20
C ALA A 2 -12.33 -9.22 0.22
N TRP A 3 -13.44 -9.19 -0.49
CA TRP A 3 -13.83 -8.02 -1.29
C TRP A 3 -14.49 -7.02 -0.35
N VAL A 4 -13.95 -5.83 -0.28
CA VAL A 4 -14.49 -4.72 0.51
C VAL A 4 -14.83 -3.55 -0.41
N LYS A 5 -15.82 -2.75 -0.02
CA LYS A 5 -16.12 -1.51 -0.74
C LYS A 5 -14.93 -0.56 -0.64
N LEU A 6 -14.74 0.28 -1.65
CA LEU A 6 -13.72 1.32 -1.65
C LEU A 6 -13.73 2.18 -0.38
N GLU A 7 -14.91 2.63 0.05
CA GLU A 7 -15.07 3.43 1.27
C GLU A 7 -14.51 2.70 2.49
N ARG A 8 -14.83 1.40 2.62
CA ARG A 8 -14.34 0.60 3.74
C ARG A 8 -12.84 0.34 3.67
N TYR A 9 -12.30 0.16 2.46
CA TYR A 9 -10.86 0.00 2.25
C TYR A 9 -10.08 1.24 2.71
N VAL A 10 -10.57 2.43 2.35
CA VAL A 10 -10.00 3.72 2.76
C VAL A 10 -9.98 3.84 4.30
N GLU A 11 -11.06 3.44 4.97
CA GLU A 11 -11.14 3.46 6.43
C GLU A 11 -10.16 2.51 7.13
N ILE A 12 -9.99 1.28 6.61
CA ILE A 12 -9.14 0.27 7.28
C ILE A 12 -7.67 0.39 6.90
N SER A 13 -7.35 0.78 5.67
CA SER A 13 -5.98 0.89 5.18
C SER A 13 -5.36 2.27 5.45
N GLY A 14 -6.19 3.28 5.74
CA GLY A 14 -5.75 4.68 5.78
C GLY A 14 -5.32 5.23 4.41
N ASP A 15 -5.59 4.50 3.33
CA ASP A 15 -5.28 4.93 1.97
C ASP A 15 -6.36 5.87 1.44
N SER A 16 -6.07 6.65 0.41
CA SER A 16 -7.01 7.64 -0.16
C SER A 16 -7.69 7.12 -1.42
N VAL A 17 -8.93 7.58 -1.67
CA VAL A 17 -9.65 7.30 -2.92
C VAL A 17 -8.82 7.73 -4.13
N ASP A 18 -8.19 8.91 -4.07
CA ASP A 18 -7.31 9.43 -5.12
C ASP A 18 -6.12 8.51 -5.37
N SER A 19 -5.50 7.94 -4.32
CA SER A 19 -4.40 6.98 -4.45
C SER A 19 -4.85 5.73 -5.21
N VAL A 20 -6.03 5.20 -4.87
CA VAL A 20 -6.62 4.05 -5.55
C VAL A 20 -6.89 4.36 -7.03
N GLN A 21 -7.49 5.51 -7.31
CA GLN A 21 -7.77 5.95 -8.67
C GLN A 21 -6.48 6.19 -9.47
N ALA A 22 -5.46 6.80 -8.87
CA ALA A 22 -4.16 7.03 -9.48
C ALA A 22 -3.46 5.70 -9.82
N ARG A 23 -3.50 4.71 -8.93
CA ARG A 23 -2.96 3.37 -9.18
C ARG A 23 -3.70 2.64 -10.30
N ARG A 24 -5.03 2.77 -10.36
CA ARG A 24 -5.86 2.23 -11.45
C ARG A 24 -5.54 2.92 -12.78
N LYS A 25 -5.47 4.26 -12.79
CA LYS A 25 -5.11 5.06 -13.98
C LYS A 25 -3.69 4.76 -14.47
N ALA A 26 -2.77 4.45 -13.55
CA ALA A 26 -1.41 4.04 -13.86
C ALA A 26 -1.31 2.58 -14.34
N GLY A 27 -2.41 1.82 -14.39
CA GLY A 27 -2.41 0.40 -14.78
C GLY A 27 -1.76 -0.54 -13.76
N LYS A 28 -1.53 -0.07 -12.53
CA LYS A 28 -0.93 -0.88 -11.45
C LYS A 28 -1.94 -1.84 -10.82
N TRP A 29 -3.21 -1.44 -10.78
CA TRP A 29 -4.32 -2.25 -10.28
C TRP A 29 -5.13 -2.77 -11.46
N LEU A 30 -5.27 -4.08 -11.53
CA LEU A 30 -6.00 -4.76 -12.59
C LEU A 30 -7.45 -4.97 -12.16
N ASP A 31 -8.37 -4.55 -13.02
CA ASP A 31 -9.80 -4.83 -12.88
C ASP A 31 -10.02 -6.35 -13.01
N GLY A 32 -10.62 -6.96 -11.99
CA GLY A 32 -10.80 -8.41 -11.84
C GLY A 32 -9.85 -9.06 -10.84
N ASN A 33 -8.74 -8.41 -10.46
CA ASN A 33 -7.75 -8.97 -9.53
C ASN A 33 -7.61 -8.17 -8.23
N GLN A 34 -7.11 -6.92 -8.30
CA GLN A 34 -6.99 -6.02 -7.14
C GLN A 34 -8.24 -5.18 -6.92
N CYS A 35 -8.89 -4.73 -7.99
CA CYS A 35 -10.14 -4.00 -7.95
C CYS A 35 -11.16 -4.62 -8.89
N LYS A 36 -12.45 -4.42 -8.65
CA LYS A 36 -13.52 -4.78 -9.60
C LYS A 36 -14.69 -3.84 -9.44
N ILE A 37 -15.46 -3.63 -10.51
CA ILE A 37 -16.72 -2.90 -10.45
C ILE A 37 -17.86 -3.93 -10.40
N VAL A 38 -18.72 -3.82 -9.38
CA VAL A 38 -19.95 -4.63 -9.27
C VAL A 38 -21.09 -3.66 -9.00
N ASP A 39 -22.11 -3.68 -9.86
CA ASP A 39 -23.28 -2.79 -9.78
C ASP A 39 -22.92 -1.29 -9.71
N GLY A 40 -21.93 -0.88 -10.49
CA GLY A 40 -21.44 0.51 -10.51
C GLY A 40 -20.64 0.93 -9.29
N ARG A 41 -20.38 0.02 -8.34
CA ARG A 41 -19.56 0.27 -7.14
C ARG A 41 -18.20 -0.39 -7.25
N LEU A 42 -17.17 0.30 -6.79
CA LEU A 42 -15.80 -0.22 -6.77
C LEU A 42 -15.58 -1.09 -5.52
N TRP A 43 -15.15 -2.32 -5.76
CA TRP A 43 -14.77 -3.29 -4.76
C TRP A 43 -13.27 -3.55 -4.85
N ILE A 44 -12.61 -3.56 -3.69
CA ILE A 44 -11.18 -3.79 -3.54
C ILE A 44 -10.98 -5.18 -2.92
N ASN A 45 -10.06 -5.95 -3.48
CA ASN A 45 -9.67 -7.25 -2.97
C ASN A 45 -8.50 -7.09 -2.00
N LEU A 46 -8.75 -7.18 -0.71
CA LEU A 46 -7.72 -7.00 0.32
C LEU A 46 -6.47 -7.88 0.13
N PRO A 47 -6.58 -9.22 0.02
CA PRO A 47 -5.39 -10.06 -0.10
C PRO A 47 -4.58 -9.75 -1.36
N ALA A 48 -5.23 -9.46 -2.49
CA ALA A 48 -4.52 -9.12 -3.73
C ALA A 48 -3.80 -7.76 -3.64
N VAL A 49 -4.35 -6.81 -2.88
CA VAL A 49 -3.71 -5.53 -2.60
C VAL A 49 -2.54 -5.69 -1.63
N GLU A 50 -2.70 -6.48 -0.56
CA GLU A 50 -1.61 -6.78 0.38
C GLU A 50 -0.43 -7.47 -0.32
N GLU A 51 -0.69 -8.48 -1.16
CA GLU A 51 0.34 -9.12 -1.98
C GLU A 51 1.01 -8.12 -2.93
N TRP A 52 0.24 -7.22 -3.53
CA TRP A 52 0.77 -6.18 -4.40
C TRP A 52 1.68 -5.22 -3.64
N VAL A 53 1.28 -4.77 -2.45
CA VAL A 53 2.07 -3.89 -1.58
C VAL A 53 3.35 -4.60 -1.14
N ALA A 54 3.27 -5.84 -0.67
CA ALA A 54 4.42 -6.64 -0.26
C ALA A 54 5.43 -6.84 -1.40
N LYS A 55 4.94 -7.02 -2.63
CA LYS A 55 5.80 -7.09 -3.83
C LYS A 55 6.39 -5.72 -4.19
N TRP A 56 5.66 -4.63 -3.98
CA TRP A 56 6.14 -3.27 -4.24
C TRP A 56 7.25 -2.84 -3.29
N GLU A 57 7.16 -3.21 -2.01
CA GLU A 57 8.22 -2.98 -1.03
C GLU A 57 9.52 -3.69 -1.42
N GLN A 58 9.43 -4.89 -1.98
CA GLN A 58 10.61 -5.65 -2.42
C GLN A 58 11.20 -5.11 -3.74
N ALA A 59 10.40 -4.48 -4.59
CA ALA A 59 10.83 -3.97 -5.90
C ALA A 59 11.41 -2.54 -5.86
N SER A 60 11.29 -1.81 -4.75
CA SER A 60 11.85 -0.46 -4.58
C SER A 60 13.03 -0.47 -3.59
N PRO A 61 14.31 -0.45 -4.04
CA PRO A 61 15.45 -0.46 -3.13
C PRO A 61 15.71 0.87 -2.40
N VAL A 62 14.78 1.82 -2.38
CA VAL A 62 14.98 3.12 -1.72
C VAL A 62 13.67 3.60 -1.08
N ARG A 63 13.53 3.35 0.23
CA ARG A 63 12.84 4.21 1.25
C ARG A 63 12.58 3.51 2.60
N GLN A 64 13.44 2.58 3.03
CA GLN A 64 13.57 2.35 4.48
C GLN A 64 14.49 3.44 5.06
N ALA A 65 13.90 4.58 5.42
CA ALA A 65 14.55 5.51 6.33
C ALA A 65 13.53 6.46 6.96
N SER A 66 13.07 6.15 8.17
CA SER A 66 13.00 7.14 9.25
C SER A 66 12.64 6.51 10.60
N ASN A 67 13.46 6.85 11.61
CA ASN A 67 13.44 6.54 13.05
C ASN A 67 13.93 5.15 13.48
N SER A 68 15.09 4.99 14.14
CA SER A 68 15.59 5.80 15.26
C SER A 68 17.11 5.99 15.22
N GLY A 69 17.54 7.24 14.95
CA GLY A 69 18.87 7.70 15.31
C GLY A 69 18.91 8.04 16.80
N ARG A 70 19.61 7.23 17.59
CA ARG A 70 20.31 7.72 18.79
C ARG A 70 21.62 6.97 18.96
N ALA A 71 22.53 7.17 18.01
CA ALA A 71 23.94 6.87 18.22
C ALA A 71 24.52 7.96 19.14
N SER A 72 24.48 7.72 20.45
CA SER A 72 25.22 8.51 21.42
C SER A 72 26.71 8.22 21.26
N LYS A 73 27.44 9.26 20.86
CA LYS A 73 28.90 9.32 20.75
C LYS A 73 29.51 9.32 22.17
N ALA A 74 30.33 8.34 22.52
CA ALA A 74 31.36 8.42 23.57
C ALA A 74 32.34 7.25 23.38
N ASN A 75 33.38 7.45 22.58
CA ASN A 75 34.74 7.86 22.96
C ASN A 75 35.63 6.65 23.38
N ARG A 76 36.56 6.30 22.48
CA ARG A 76 37.71 5.42 22.73
C ARG A 76 38.89 6.25 23.23
N SER A 77 39.70 5.61 24.08
CA SER A 77 41.14 5.86 24.30
C SER A 77 41.57 6.98 25.25
N ALA A 78 41.99 6.62 26.45
CA ALA A 78 43.40 6.62 26.89
C ALA A 78 43.52 5.76 28.16
#